data_AF-A0A7S3AZL6-F1
#
_entry.id   AF-A0A7S3AZL6-F1
#
_cell.length_a   1.000
_cell.length_b   1.000
_cell.length_c   1.000
_cell.angle_alpha   90.00
_cell.angle_beta   90.00
_cell.angle_gamma   90.00
#
_symmetry.space_group_name_H-M   'P 1'
#
loop_
_entity.id
_entity.type
_entity.pdbx_description
1 polymer ?
#
loop_
_entity_poly.entity_id
_entity_poly.type
_entity_poly.pdbx_seq_one_letter_code
_entity_poly.pdbx_strand_id
1 'polypeptide(L)'
;RDRPGASSQQAEWRCGLPGCNQPRSHFDFCSEEHKRRAATRGLLATQTPGEERVFVGASGDYSCALLTNQSPQRGEVVQQFRQAWRKPSSVPRVERVYAVRPSPMLRERHERYAAAVGNPRRRFHGTGAACNFAIDDQCAPCASRECALCSILSGSFSLAHSGGGPKASRAAF
;
A
#
# COMPACT_ATOMS: atom_id res chain seq x y z
N ARG A 1 -43.52 12.91 14.20
CA ARG A 1 -42.58 13.64 13.31
C ARG A 1 -41.39 12.72 13.10
N ASP A 2 -41.56 11.77 12.19
CA ASP A 2 -40.56 10.74 11.88
C ASP A 2 -39.47 11.35 10.99
N ARG A 3 -38.21 11.19 11.41
CA ARG A 3 -37.06 11.47 10.55
C ARG A 3 -36.90 10.27 9.60
N PRO A 4 -36.86 10.45 8.27
CA PRO A 4 -36.47 9.37 7.38
C PRO A 4 -35.02 8.99 7.67
N GLY A 5 -34.83 7.70 7.98
CA GLY A 5 -33.52 7.10 8.23
C GLY A 5 -32.62 7.25 7.01
N ALA A 6 -31.36 7.62 7.28
CA ALA A 6 -30.32 7.74 6.28
C ALA A 6 -30.18 6.42 5.51
N SER A 7 -30.39 6.47 4.19
CA SER A 7 -30.08 5.35 3.31
C SER A 7 -28.59 5.06 3.44
N SER A 8 -28.26 3.87 3.91
CA SER A 8 -26.93 3.27 3.88
C SER A 8 -26.42 3.35 2.44
N GLN A 9 -25.52 4.30 2.18
CA GLN A 9 -24.90 4.51 0.88
C GLN A 9 -24.12 3.23 0.53
N GLN A 10 -24.71 2.41 -0.33
CA GLN A 10 -23.99 1.37 -1.05
C GLN A 10 -22.82 2.06 -1.73
N ALA A 11 -21.59 1.78 -1.30
CA ALA A 11 -20.40 2.22 -2.01
C ALA A 11 -20.59 1.76 -3.46
N GLU A 12 -20.79 2.72 -4.36
CA GLU A 12 -21.21 2.45 -5.73
C GLU A 12 -20.29 1.41 -6.33
N TRP A 13 -20.91 0.36 -6.87
CA TRP A 13 -20.30 -0.78 -7.54
C TRP A 13 -19.60 -0.31 -8.83
N ARG A 14 -18.56 0.50 -8.73
CA ARG A 14 -17.79 1.05 -9.86
C ARG A 14 -16.72 0.06 -10.28
N CYS A 15 -16.45 0.00 -11.58
CA CYS A 15 -15.41 -0.82 -12.17
C CYS A 15 -14.07 -0.66 -11.44
N GLY A 16 -13.39 -1.77 -11.15
CA GLY A 16 -12.09 -1.79 -10.46
C GLY A 16 -10.91 -1.23 -11.26
N LEU A 17 -11.11 -0.82 -12.52
CA LEU A 17 -10.08 -0.15 -13.30
C LEU A 17 -10.05 1.35 -12.93
N PRO A 18 -8.92 1.90 -12.44
CA PRO A 18 -8.84 3.30 -12.05
C PRO A 18 -9.24 4.25 -13.19
N GLY A 19 -10.10 5.23 -12.87
CA GLY A 19 -10.66 6.18 -13.82
C GLY A 19 -11.91 5.71 -14.58
N CYS A 20 -12.35 4.46 -14.38
CA CYS A 20 -13.60 3.97 -14.95
C CYS A 20 -14.78 4.23 -13.99
N ASN A 21 -15.83 4.89 -14.49
CA ASN A 21 -17.05 5.18 -13.72
C ASN A 21 -18.22 4.25 -14.05
N GLN A 22 -18.00 3.23 -14.88
CA GLN A 22 -19.04 2.27 -15.27
C GLN A 22 -19.35 1.30 -14.12
N PRO A 23 -20.60 0.80 -14.01
CA PRO A 23 -20.95 -0.18 -13.01
C PRO A 23 -20.24 -1.53 -13.25
N ARG A 24 -19.99 -2.26 -12.17
CA ARG A 24 -19.44 -3.63 -12.20
C ARG A 24 -20.48 -4.56 -12.83
N SER A 25 -20.04 -5.33 -13.80
CA SER A 25 -20.85 -6.37 -14.46
C SER A 25 -20.08 -7.68 -14.63
N HIS A 26 -18.76 -7.67 -14.41
CA HIS A 26 -17.86 -8.73 -14.82
C HIS A 26 -16.66 -8.87 -13.85
N PHE A 27 -16.81 -9.69 -12.81
CA PHE A 27 -15.77 -9.98 -11.79
C PHE A 27 -15.07 -8.70 -11.27
N ASP A 28 -15.86 -7.78 -10.72
CA ASP A 28 -15.43 -6.44 -10.25
C ASP A 28 -15.00 -5.43 -11.32
N PHE A 29 -15.11 -5.76 -12.60
CA PHE A 29 -14.91 -4.83 -13.72
C PHE A 29 -16.21 -4.62 -14.50
N CYS A 30 -16.27 -3.62 -15.37
CA CYS A 30 -17.44 -3.40 -16.25
C CYS A 30 -17.35 -4.19 -17.58
N SER A 31 -16.20 -4.80 -17.88
CA SER A 31 -15.95 -5.61 -19.07
C SER A 31 -14.73 -6.50 -18.92
N GLU A 32 -14.62 -7.56 -19.73
CA GLU A 32 -13.41 -8.39 -19.82
C GLU A 32 -12.18 -7.58 -20.25
N GLU A 33 -12.35 -6.60 -21.14
CA GLU A 33 -11.23 -5.74 -21.55
C GLU A 33 -10.68 -4.92 -20.38
N HIS A 34 -11.54 -4.42 -19.49
CA HIS A 34 -11.09 -3.68 -18.31
C HIS A 34 -10.40 -4.59 -17.29
N LYS A 35 -10.88 -5.82 -17.13
CA LYS A 35 -10.20 -6.84 -16.32
C LYS A 35 -8.82 -7.17 -16.89
N ARG A 36 -8.70 -7.36 -18.21
CA ARG A 36 -7.41 -7.60 -18.89
C ARG A 36 -6.45 -6.41 -18.72
N ARG A 37 -6.94 -5.18 -18.91
CA ARG A 37 -6.15 -3.95 -18.69
C ARG A 37 -5.72 -3.77 -17.23
N ALA A 38 -6.54 -4.18 -16.28
CA ALA A 38 -6.14 -4.18 -14.87
C ALA A 38 -5.03 -5.22 -14.61
N ALA A 39 -5.19 -6.43 -15.15
CA ALA A 39 -4.20 -7.50 -15.02
C ALA A 39 -2.84 -7.14 -15.63
N THR A 40 -2.80 -6.52 -16.83
CA THR A 40 -1.54 -6.07 -17.45
C THR A 40 -0.82 -4.99 -16.63
N ARG A 41 -1.55 -4.30 -15.76
CA ARG A 41 -1.03 -3.27 -14.84
C ARG A 41 -0.77 -3.80 -13.44
N GLY A 42 -0.97 -5.10 -13.19
CA GLY A 42 -0.85 -5.70 -11.87
C GLY A 42 -1.86 -5.15 -10.86
N LEU A 43 -3.07 -4.79 -11.30
CA LEU A 43 -4.11 -4.24 -10.45
C LEU A 43 -5.15 -5.30 -10.05
N LEU A 44 -5.56 -5.28 -8.78
CA LEU A 44 -6.78 -5.92 -8.29
C LEU A 44 -7.90 -4.90 -8.20
N ALA A 45 -9.13 -5.39 -8.26
CA ALA A 45 -10.28 -4.56 -7.92
C ALA A 45 -10.22 -4.13 -6.44
N THR A 46 -10.61 -2.89 -6.18
CA THR A 46 -10.74 -2.37 -4.81
C THR A 46 -11.95 -3.01 -4.14
N GLN A 47 -11.72 -3.62 -2.98
CA GLN A 47 -12.76 -4.27 -2.18
C GLN A 47 -13.11 -3.49 -0.92
N THR A 48 -12.19 -2.65 -0.42
CA THR A 48 -12.35 -1.95 0.85
C THR A 48 -12.62 -0.45 0.64
N PRO A 49 -13.58 0.14 1.36
CA PRO A 49 -13.71 1.60 1.46
C PRO A 49 -12.39 2.24 1.91
N GLY A 50 -12.04 3.38 1.30
CA GLY A 50 -10.82 4.11 1.61
C GLY A 50 -9.58 3.67 0.83
N GLU A 51 -9.69 2.66 -0.04
CA GLU A 51 -8.64 2.25 -0.98
C GLU A 51 -8.91 2.79 -2.38
N GLU A 52 -7.89 3.37 -2.99
CA GLU A 52 -7.98 3.92 -4.35
C GLU A 52 -7.61 2.87 -5.40
N ARG A 53 -6.53 2.11 -5.15
CA ARG A 53 -5.98 1.11 -6.08
C ARG A 53 -5.30 0.02 -5.29
N VAL A 54 -5.30 -1.21 -5.79
CA VAL A 54 -4.60 -2.33 -5.17
C VAL A 54 -3.65 -2.94 -6.18
N PHE A 55 -2.36 -2.84 -5.92
CA PHE A 55 -1.32 -3.49 -6.72
C PHE A 55 -1.04 -4.89 -6.21
N VAL A 56 -0.85 -5.84 -7.11
CA VAL A 56 -0.30 -7.16 -6.80
C VAL A 56 1.21 -7.09 -6.92
N GLY A 57 1.91 -7.73 -5.99
CA GLY A 57 3.34 -7.98 -6.11
C GLY A 57 3.66 -8.86 -7.33
N ALA A 58 4.89 -8.75 -7.84
CA ALA A 58 5.31 -9.52 -9.02
C ALA A 58 5.14 -11.04 -8.87
N SER A 59 5.25 -11.57 -7.65
CA SER A 59 5.05 -12.98 -7.31
C SER A 59 3.59 -13.38 -7.08
N GLY A 60 2.65 -12.43 -7.01
CA GLY A 60 1.24 -12.71 -6.76
C GLY A 60 0.87 -12.92 -5.28
N ASP A 61 1.85 -12.98 -4.38
CA ASP A 61 1.68 -13.40 -2.99
C ASP A 61 1.47 -12.25 -2.00
N TYR A 62 1.69 -11.00 -2.41
CA TYR A 62 1.39 -9.81 -1.60
C TYR A 62 0.63 -8.78 -2.42
N SER A 63 0.00 -7.84 -1.73
CA SER A 63 -0.62 -6.67 -2.36
C SER A 63 -0.29 -5.37 -1.64
N CYS A 64 -0.40 -4.25 -2.36
CA CYS A 64 -0.23 -2.90 -1.85
C CYS A 64 -1.44 -2.05 -2.21
N ALA A 65 -2.27 -1.71 -1.24
CA ALA A 65 -3.44 -0.87 -1.43
C ALA A 65 -3.08 0.60 -1.20
N LEU A 66 -3.16 1.43 -2.23
CA LEU A 66 -3.03 2.87 -2.13
C LEU A 66 -4.22 3.43 -1.35
N LEU A 67 -3.95 4.06 -0.20
CA LEU A 67 -4.97 4.61 0.67
C LEU A 67 -5.36 6.04 0.26
N THR A 68 -6.66 6.29 0.18
CA THR A 68 -7.23 7.63 -0.06
C THR A 68 -7.05 8.54 1.16
N ASN A 69 -7.24 9.85 0.98
CA ASN A 69 -7.26 10.82 2.08
C ASN A 69 -8.38 10.58 3.11
N GLN A 70 -9.42 9.83 2.74
CA GLN A 70 -10.54 9.50 3.62
C GLN A 70 -10.28 8.25 4.47
N SER A 71 -9.21 7.50 4.20
CA SER A 71 -8.85 6.32 4.97
C SER A 71 -8.42 6.70 6.41
N PRO A 72 -9.09 6.18 7.46
CA PRO A 72 -8.66 6.39 8.84
C PRO A 72 -7.23 5.89 9.08
N GLN A 73 -6.89 4.72 8.51
CA GLN A 73 -5.56 4.12 8.60
C GLN A 73 -4.47 5.05 8.03
N ARG A 74 -4.76 5.75 6.92
CA ARG A 74 -3.84 6.77 6.38
C ARG A 74 -3.64 7.91 7.39
N GLY A 75 -4.73 8.42 7.96
CA GLY A 75 -4.71 9.50 8.96
C GLY A 75 -3.81 9.16 10.15
N GLU A 76 -4.01 7.98 10.73
CA GLU A 76 -3.22 7.47 11.86
C GLU A 76 -1.72 7.37 11.54
N VAL A 77 -1.36 6.77 10.40
CA VAL A 77 0.04 6.59 10.02
C VAL A 77 0.72 7.92 9.72
N VAL A 78 0.03 8.85 9.05
CA VAL A 78 0.55 10.21 8.78
C VAL A 78 0.76 10.97 10.08
N GLN A 79 -0.19 10.91 11.01
CA GLN A 79 -0.06 11.55 12.31
C GLN A 79 1.12 10.97 13.10
N GLN A 80 1.25 9.65 13.15
CA GLN A 80 2.35 8.99 13.84
C GLN A 80 3.72 9.36 13.22
N PHE A 81 3.81 9.45 11.89
CA PHE A 81 5.02 9.88 11.20
C PHE A 81 5.42 11.30 11.61
N ARG A 82 4.46 12.24 11.58
CA ARG A 82 4.68 13.63 11.99
C ARG A 82 5.12 13.73 13.45
N GLN A 83 4.44 13.00 14.33
CA GLN A 83 4.75 12.98 15.77
C GLN A 83 6.07 12.31 16.10
N ALA A 84 6.55 11.38 15.28
CA ALA A 84 7.83 10.68 15.48
C ALA A 84 9.01 11.41 14.81
N TRP A 85 8.78 12.43 13.99
CA TRP A 85 9.85 13.19 13.35
C TRP A 85 10.66 13.97 14.38
N ARG A 86 11.97 13.74 14.40
CA ARG A 86 12.91 14.38 15.35
C ARG A 86 14.11 15.01 14.66
N LYS A 87 14.16 14.97 13.31
CA LYS A 87 15.28 15.55 12.57
C LYS A 87 15.16 17.08 12.58
N PRO A 88 16.28 17.83 12.52
CA PRO A 88 16.27 19.29 12.51
C PRO A 88 15.56 19.93 11.31
N SER A 89 15.17 19.15 10.30
CA SER A 89 14.42 19.63 9.14
C SER A 89 12.92 19.73 9.42
N SER A 90 12.22 20.51 8.60
CA SER A 90 10.76 20.44 8.53
C SER A 90 10.29 19.00 8.29
N VAL A 91 9.14 18.67 8.85
CA VAL A 91 8.52 17.36 8.63
C VAL A 91 8.15 17.23 7.14
N PRO A 92 8.59 16.17 6.44
CA PRO A 92 8.26 15.99 5.04
C PRO A 92 6.75 15.87 4.78
N ARG A 93 6.29 16.36 3.62
CA ARG A 93 4.95 16.09 3.13
C ARG A 93 4.83 14.60 2.79
N VAL A 94 3.75 13.97 3.26
CA VAL A 94 3.42 12.59 2.88
C VAL A 94 2.61 12.62 1.59
N GLU A 95 3.21 12.16 0.50
CA GLU A 95 2.54 12.08 -0.81
C GLU A 95 1.54 10.93 -0.85
N ARG A 96 1.98 9.72 -0.47
CA ARG A 96 1.19 8.48 -0.60
C ARG A 96 1.39 7.56 0.59
N VAL A 97 0.38 6.75 0.87
CA VAL A 97 0.45 5.69 1.88
C VAL A 97 -0.14 4.42 1.27
N TYR A 98 0.65 3.35 1.30
CA TYR A 98 0.21 2.04 0.85
C TYR A 98 0.04 1.11 2.05
N ALA A 99 -1.13 0.48 2.17
CA ALA A 99 -1.32 -0.64 3.07
C ALA A 99 -0.80 -1.91 2.41
N VAL A 100 0.27 -2.47 2.97
CA VAL A 100 0.88 -3.71 2.49
C VAL A 100 0.18 -4.90 3.12
N ARG A 101 -0.31 -5.82 2.29
CA ARG A 101 -0.82 -7.12 2.72
C ARG A 101 0.20 -8.17 2.29
N PRO A 102 1.03 -8.68 3.22
CA PRO A 102 2.03 -9.68 2.88
C PRO A 102 1.38 -11.03 2.61
N SER A 103 2.18 -12.01 2.17
CA SER A 103 1.69 -13.38 1.99
C SER A 103 1.16 -13.97 3.30
N PRO A 104 0.15 -14.87 3.22
CA PRO A 104 -0.43 -15.50 4.41
C PRO A 104 0.63 -16.13 5.32
N MET A 105 1.61 -16.81 4.74
CA MET A 105 2.72 -17.43 5.46
C MET A 105 3.54 -16.41 6.27
N LEU A 106 3.90 -15.26 5.68
CA LEU A 106 4.66 -14.22 6.37
C LEU A 106 3.83 -13.58 7.49
N ARG A 107 2.54 -13.35 7.25
CA ARG A 107 1.61 -12.82 8.24
C ARG A 107 1.48 -13.76 9.44
N GLU A 108 1.22 -15.04 9.22
CA GLU A 108 1.09 -16.04 10.27
C GLU A 108 2.37 -16.19 11.09
N ARG A 109 3.53 -16.18 10.42
CA ARG A 109 4.84 -16.22 11.11
C ARG A 109 5.01 -15.01 12.03
N HIS A 110 4.66 -13.82 11.55
CA HIS A 110 4.74 -12.59 12.35
C HIS A 110 3.76 -12.62 13.53
N GLU A 111 2.49 -12.99 13.30
CA GLU A 111 1.46 -13.07 14.34
C GLU A 111 1.82 -14.06 15.45
N ARG A 112 2.33 -15.25 15.08
CA ARG A 112 2.81 -16.25 16.05
C ARG A 112 3.94 -15.69 16.92
N TYR A 113 4.91 -15.02 16.30
CA TYR A 113 6.03 -14.43 17.03
C TYR A 113 5.58 -13.27 17.94
N ALA A 114 4.70 -12.40 17.44
CA ALA A 114 4.16 -11.28 18.21
C ALA A 114 3.37 -11.76 19.44
N ALA A 115 2.57 -12.82 19.31
CA ALA A 115 1.84 -13.44 20.40
C ALA A 115 2.79 -14.06 21.46
N ALA A 116 3.90 -14.68 21.02
CA ALA A 116 4.87 -15.28 21.91
C ALA A 116 5.69 -14.25 22.72
N VAL A 117 6.03 -13.10 22.10
CA VAL A 117 6.93 -12.10 22.72
C VAL A 117 6.18 -10.98 23.46
N GLY A 118 4.96 -10.62 23.04
CA GLY A 118 4.07 -9.72 23.79
C GLY A 118 4.44 -8.22 23.78
N ASN A 119 5.16 -7.73 22.78
CA ASN A 119 5.51 -6.29 22.67
C ASN A 119 5.53 -5.76 21.21
N PRO A 120 4.49 -6.00 20.39
CA PRO A 120 4.44 -5.47 19.03
C PRO A 120 4.39 -3.94 19.07
N ARG A 121 5.29 -3.28 18.34
CA ARG A 121 5.31 -1.82 18.18
C ARG A 121 5.47 -1.44 16.73
N ARG A 122 4.68 -0.47 16.26
CA ARG A 122 4.91 0.14 14.95
C ARG A 122 6.19 0.97 14.99
N ARG A 123 7.07 0.77 14.00
CA ARG A 123 8.36 1.46 13.84
C ARG A 123 8.48 1.96 12.41
N PHE A 124 9.29 2.99 12.20
CA PHE A 124 9.62 3.50 10.88
C PHE A 124 10.95 2.91 10.42
N HIS A 125 10.99 2.44 9.18
CA HIS A 125 12.19 1.93 8.52
C HIS A 125 12.30 2.59 7.14
N GLY A 126 13.41 3.27 6.87
CA GLY A 126 13.69 3.86 5.56
C GLY A 126 14.43 2.86 4.69
N THR A 127 14.09 2.80 3.40
CA THR A 127 14.77 1.98 2.40
C THR A 127 14.89 2.73 1.07
N GLY A 128 15.77 2.27 0.19
CA GLY A 128 15.87 2.77 -1.18
C GLY A 128 14.88 2.08 -2.12
N ALA A 129 14.52 2.75 -3.21
CA ALA A 129 13.75 2.17 -4.30
C ALA A 129 14.54 2.32 -5.61
N ALA A 130 14.72 1.23 -6.34
CA ALA A 130 15.35 1.22 -7.66
C ALA A 130 14.32 1.27 -8.81
N CYS A 131 13.03 1.29 -8.47
CA CYS A 131 11.92 1.35 -9.43
C CYS A 131 10.98 2.52 -9.10
N ASN A 132 10.05 2.81 -10.01
CA ASN A 132 9.14 3.94 -9.88
C ASN A 132 7.89 3.66 -9.02
N PHE A 133 7.74 2.48 -8.41
CA PHE A 133 6.55 2.14 -7.62
C PHE A 133 6.19 3.18 -6.53
N ALA A 134 7.20 3.74 -5.85
CA ALA A 134 6.97 4.76 -4.81
C ALA A 134 6.75 6.19 -5.37
N ILE A 135 7.02 6.41 -6.66
CA ILE A 135 7.06 7.72 -7.32
C ILE A 135 5.85 7.90 -8.24
N ASP A 136 5.58 6.89 -9.07
CA ASP A 136 4.50 6.80 -10.03
C ASP A 136 3.38 5.91 -9.49
N ASP A 137 2.20 6.50 -9.30
CA ASP A 137 1.03 5.82 -8.75
C ASP A 137 0.32 4.91 -9.76
N GLN A 138 0.79 4.83 -11.01
CA GLN A 138 0.33 3.88 -12.01
C GLN A 138 1.27 2.67 -12.16
N CYS A 139 2.44 2.72 -11.52
CA CYS A 139 3.46 1.68 -11.61
C CYS A 139 3.20 0.61 -10.53
N ALA A 140 3.31 -0.67 -10.88
CA ALA A 140 3.26 -1.78 -9.92
C ALA A 140 4.66 -2.06 -9.32
N PRO A 141 4.76 -2.77 -8.19
CA PRO A 141 6.04 -3.25 -7.69
C PRO A 141 6.79 -4.08 -8.73
N CYS A 142 8.09 -3.79 -8.93
CA CYS A 142 8.90 -4.55 -9.88
C CYS A 142 9.30 -5.94 -9.31
N ALA A 143 9.76 -6.84 -10.18
CA ALA A 143 10.27 -8.16 -9.80
C ALA A 143 11.77 -8.19 -9.45
N SER A 144 12.46 -7.05 -9.56
CA SER A 144 13.92 -7.01 -9.38
C SER A 144 14.31 -7.22 -7.92
N ARG A 145 15.20 -8.19 -7.68
CA ARG A 145 15.79 -8.45 -6.35
C ARG A 145 16.74 -7.33 -5.90
N GLU A 146 17.22 -6.52 -6.84
CA GLU A 146 18.09 -5.36 -6.56
C GLU A 146 17.29 -4.16 -6.03
N CYS A 147 15.97 -4.15 -6.22
CA CYS A 147 15.10 -3.13 -5.65
C CYS A 147 14.82 -3.47 -4.18
N ALA A 148 15.54 -2.82 -3.26
CA ALA A 148 15.40 -3.06 -1.82
C ALA A 148 13.94 -2.92 -1.32
N LEU A 149 13.19 -1.93 -1.80
CA LEU A 149 11.76 -1.79 -1.52
C LEU A 149 10.96 -3.04 -1.93
N CYS A 150 11.06 -3.48 -3.18
CA CYS A 150 10.27 -4.61 -3.67
C CYS A 150 10.70 -5.94 -3.02
N SER A 151 11.99 -6.13 -2.75
CA SER A 151 12.50 -7.29 -2.00
C SER A 151 11.95 -7.36 -0.58
N ILE A 152 11.86 -6.22 0.13
CA ILE A 152 11.23 -6.15 1.46
C ILE A 152 9.74 -6.48 1.38
N LEU A 153 9.03 -5.93 0.38
CA LEU A 153 7.60 -6.16 0.21
C LEU A 153 7.27 -7.63 -0.07
N SER A 154 8.08 -8.34 -0.87
CA SER A 154 7.87 -9.76 -1.19
C SER A 154 8.37 -10.71 -0.09
N GLY A 155 9.56 -10.44 0.47
CA GLY A 155 10.32 -11.42 1.25
C GLY A 155 10.48 -11.09 2.73
N SER A 156 9.93 -9.96 3.20
CA SER A 156 10.20 -9.36 4.51
C SER A 156 11.62 -8.78 4.65
N PHE A 157 11.96 -8.33 5.85
CA PHE A 157 13.28 -7.79 6.17
C PHE A 157 14.33 -8.90 6.27
N SER A 158 15.50 -8.66 5.70
CA SER A 158 16.67 -9.53 5.83
C SER A 158 17.81 -8.81 6.53
N LEU A 159 18.41 -9.45 7.53
CA LEU A 159 19.58 -8.91 8.24
C LEU A 159 20.81 -8.76 7.33
N ALA A 160 20.86 -9.50 6.21
CA ALA A 160 21.91 -9.34 5.20
C ALA A 160 21.90 -7.93 4.56
N HIS A 161 20.81 -7.18 4.71
CA HIS A 161 20.67 -5.80 4.22
C HIS A 161 20.65 -4.76 5.36
N SER A 162 21.06 -5.13 6.57
CA SER A 162 21.14 -4.21 7.71
C SER A 162 22.41 -3.34 7.64
N GLY A 163 22.33 -2.11 8.18
CA GLY A 163 23.48 -1.19 8.29
C GLY A 163 23.80 -0.35 7.04
N GLY A 164 23.19 -0.65 5.88
CA GLY A 164 23.40 0.07 4.62
C GLY A 164 22.46 1.26 4.38
N GLY A 165 21.86 1.84 5.42
CA GLY A 165 20.93 2.97 5.29
C GLY A 165 21.55 4.08 4.43
N PRO A 166 20.74 4.81 3.64
CA PRO A 166 21.27 5.81 2.72
C PRO A 166 22.18 6.78 3.49
N LYS A 167 23.48 6.73 3.19
CA LYS A 167 24.42 7.76 3.64
C LYS A 167 23.84 9.07 3.12
N ALA A 168 23.73 10.07 3.98
CA ALA A 168 23.32 11.41 3.60
C ALA A 168 24.38 12.03 2.68
N SER A 169 24.50 11.56 1.45
CA SER A 169 25.13 12.29 0.37
C SER A 169 24.14 13.36 -0.06
N ARG A 170 24.54 14.62 0.06
CA ARG A 170 23.84 15.84 -0.36
C ARG A 170 23.00 15.57 -1.61
N ALA A 171 21.68 15.47 -1.44
CA ALA A 171 20.76 15.65 -2.55
C ALA A 171 20.71 17.16 -2.79
N ALA A 172 21.25 17.59 -3.93
CA ALA A 172 20.84 18.84 -4.55
C ALA A 172 19.34 18.73 -4.84
N PHE A 173 18.57 19.55 -4.14
CA PHE A 173 17.31 20.10 -4.60
C PHE A 173 17.57 21.58 -4.88
#